data_AF-A0A803JJ01-F1
#
_entry.id   AF-A0A803JJ01-F1
#
_cell.length_a   1.000
_cell.length_b   1.000
_cell.length_c   1.000
_cell.angle_alpha   90.00
_cell.angle_beta   90.00
_cell.angle_gamma   90.00
#
_symmetry.space_group_name_H-M   'P 1'
#
loop_
_entity.id
_entity.type
_entity.pdbx_description
1 polymer ?
#
loop_
_entity_poly.entity_id
_entity_poly.type
_entity_poly.pdbx_seq_one_letter_code
_entity_poly.pdbx_strand_id
1 'polypeptide(L)'
;MGAAEADRTLFVGNLDPRATEELLFELFLQAGPAISVKIPKDKDGKPKQFAFVNFKHEESVPYGMSLLNGIKLFGRPLKIQYRSGSKHIPQDGNNSPHSIHTNGNGSPTGASPNGSRYDRNGDYIKSPGHSPVQNLQRSFSSPDNLQRQAVMTGLDIEKDHIIEMACLITDSDLDILAEGPNLIIKQPDELLDGMSDWCKEHHGKSGLTQAVRESKITLQQAEYEFLSFIRQHTPPGVCPLAGNSVHADKKFLDKYMPQFMRHLHYRIIDVSTVKELCRRWNPDEYGLAPKKAASHRALDDIRESIKELQFYRENIFKKNTDGKKRKLLENGEPVKPDSVTNI
;
A
#
# COMPACT_ATOMS: atom_id res chain seq x y z
N MET A 1 -18.27 -15.78 21.63
CA MET A 1 -17.96 -14.50 20.95
C MET A 1 -16.46 -14.15 20.89
N GLY A 2 -15.55 -14.75 21.68
CA GLY A 2 -14.18 -14.20 21.86
C GLY A 2 -13.08 -14.58 20.85
N ALA A 3 -13.16 -15.71 20.14
CA ALA A 3 -12.05 -16.19 19.31
C ALA A 3 -11.94 -15.46 17.95
N ALA A 4 -13.06 -15.32 17.22
CA ALA A 4 -13.10 -14.61 15.94
C ALA A 4 -12.83 -13.09 16.07
N GLU A 5 -13.00 -12.52 17.26
CA GLU A 5 -12.60 -11.14 17.54
C GLU A 5 -11.09 -11.06 17.85
N ALA A 6 -10.54 -12.04 18.58
CA ALA A 6 -9.11 -12.13 18.84
C ALA A 6 -8.30 -12.20 17.53
N ASP A 7 -8.76 -13.01 16.57
CA ASP A 7 -8.11 -13.18 15.27
C ASP A 7 -8.14 -11.92 14.40
N ARG A 8 -9.03 -10.98 14.70
CA ARG A 8 -9.14 -9.70 13.99
C ARG A 8 -8.52 -8.53 14.76
N THR A 9 -7.77 -8.80 15.82
CA THR A 9 -7.27 -7.74 16.71
C THR A 9 -5.76 -7.78 16.90
N LEU A 10 -5.10 -6.63 16.76
CA LEU A 10 -3.71 -6.42 17.13
C LEU A 10 -3.60 -5.81 18.54
N PHE A 11 -2.61 -6.25 19.29
CA PHE A 11 -2.07 -5.52 20.44
C PHE A 11 -0.99 -4.56 19.97
N VAL A 12 -1.05 -3.30 20.41
CA VAL A 12 -0.11 -2.25 20.01
C VAL A 12 0.49 -1.63 21.26
N GLY A 13 1.72 -2.03 21.61
CA GLY A 13 2.43 -1.56 22.79
C GLY A 13 3.45 -0.45 22.52
N ASN A 14 4.06 0.04 23.61
CA ASN A 14 5.08 1.09 23.61
C ASN A 14 4.56 2.46 23.12
N LEU A 15 3.29 2.78 23.40
CA LEU A 15 2.71 4.06 23.02
C LEU A 15 3.34 5.21 23.80
N ASP A 16 3.57 6.33 23.12
CA ASP A 16 3.85 7.61 23.76
C ASP A 16 2.56 8.13 24.44
N PRO A 17 2.63 8.79 25.62
CA PRO A 17 1.46 9.34 26.29
C PRO A 17 0.61 10.31 25.47
N ARG A 18 1.16 10.88 24.39
CA ARG A 18 0.42 11.74 23.45
C ARG A 18 -0.41 10.97 22.42
N ALA A 19 -0.25 9.66 22.30
CA ALA A 19 -1.02 8.85 21.36
C ALA A 19 -2.49 8.77 21.80
N THR A 20 -3.40 9.08 20.88
CA THR A 20 -4.86 9.00 21.12
C THR A 20 -5.48 7.85 20.32
N GLU A 21 -6.70 7.44 20.69
CA GLU A 21 -7.43 6.38 19.98
C GLU A 21 -7.71 6.78 18.53
N GLU A 22 -8.02 8.06 18.27
CA GLU A 22 -8.27 8.60 16.94
C GLU A 22 -7.01 8.54 16.08
N LEU A 23 -5.86 8.97 16.62
CA LEU A 23 -4.60 8.93 15.90
C LEU A 23 -4.21 7.50 15.54
N LEU A 24 -4.41 6.57 16.47
CA LEU A 24 -4.17 5.15 16.23
C LEU A 24 -5.18 4.56 15.24
N PHE A 25 -6.45 4.99 15.26
CA PHE A 25 -7.44 4.58 14.28
C PHE A 25 -6.97 4.97 12.87
N GLU A 26 -6.63 6.24 12.66
CA GLU A 26 -6.11 6.76 11.39
C GLU A 26 -4.82 6.05 10.95
N LEU A 27 -3.91 5.79 11.90
CA LEU A 27 -2.66 5.08 11.63
C LEU A 27 -2.88 3.61 11.27
N PHE A 28 -3.91 2.95 11.81
CA PHE A 28 -4.16 1.54 11.54
C PHE A 28 -5.13 1.31 10.37
N LEU A 29 -5.81 2.34 9.87
CA LEU A 29 -6.43 2.29 8.54
C LEU A 29 -5.41 1.92 7.44
N GLN A 30 -4.12 2.18 7.69
CA GLN A 30 -3.00 1.74 6.84
C GLN A 30 -2.97 0.23 6.57
N ALA A 31 -3.45 -0.55 7.52
CA ALA A 31 -3.43 -2.01 7.50
C ALA A 31 -4.76 -2.63 7.03
N GLY A 32 -5.83 -1.84 6.90
CA GLY A 32 -7.15 -2.29 6.49
C GLY A 32 -8.29 -1.65 7.28
N PRO A 33 -9.56 -2.01 6.99
CA PRO A 33 -10.72 -1.35 7.61
C PRO A 33 -10.77 -1.61 9.13
N ALA A 34 -10.38 -0.62 9.92
CA ALA A 34 -10.46 -0.66 11.37
C ALA A 34 -11.92 -0.45 11.82
N ILE A 35 -12.39 -1.27 12.75
CA ILE A 35 -13.70 -1.13 13.40
C ILE A 35 -13.57 -0.29 14.65
N SER A 36 -12.56 -0.56 15.48
CA SER A 36 -12.34 0.16 16.73
C SER A 36 -10.89 0.15 17.16
N VAL A 37 -10.51 1.19 17.89
CA VAL A 37 -9.26 1.25 18.65
C VAL A 37 -9.61 1.57 20.10
N LYS A 38 -8.96 0.87 21.03
CA LYS A 38 -9.17 1.08 22.47
C LYS A 38 -7.85 1.15 23.22
N ILE A 39 -7.61 2.25 23.92
CA ILE A 39 -6.53 2.43 24.90
C ILE A 39 -7.13 2.20 26.30
N PRO A 40 -6.86 1.06 26.95
CA PRO A 40 -7.38 0.80 28.28
C PRO A 40 -6.85 1.83 29.29
N LYS A 41 -7.67 2.18 30.28
CA LYS A 41 -7.27 3.02 31.40
C LYS A 41 -6.88 2.16 32.62
N ASP A 42 -6.02 2.67 33.48
CA ASP A 42 -5.74 2.07 34.78
C ASP A 42 -6.86 2.38 35.80
N LYS A 43 -6.67 1.96 37.06
CA LYS A 43 -7.65 2.16 38.14
C LYS A 43 -7.86 3.65 38.47
N ASP A 44 -6.88 4.49 38.18
CA ASP A 44 -6.89 5.93 38.41
C ASP A 44 -7.41 6.71 37.18
N GLY A 45 -7.86 6.00 36.14
CA GLY A 45 -8.38 6.58 34.91
C GLY A 45 -7.32 7.06 33.92
N LYS A 46 -6.02 6.83 34.18
CA LYS A 46 -4.95 7.21 33.27
C LYS A 46 -4.84 6.22 32.10
N PRO A 47 -4.66 6.69 30.85
CA PRO A 47 -4.46 5.81 29.71
C PRO A 47 -3.20 4.95 29.86
N LYS A 48 -3.30 3.66 29.59
CA LYS A 48 -2.15 2.76 29.49
C LYS A 48 -1.38 3.03 28.19
N GLN A 49 -0.11 2.64 28.15
CA GLN A 49 0.76 2.82 26.98
C GLN A 49 0.66 1.67 25.97
N PHE A 50 -0.55 1.13 25.79
CA PHE A 50 -0.88 0.16 24.76
C PHE A 50 -2.33 0.28 24.32
N ALA A 51 -2.64 -0.20 23.12
CA ALA A 51 -3.97 -0.24 22.54
C ALA A 51 -4.31 -1.61 21.98
N PHE A 52 -5.60 -1.84 21.75
CA PHE A 52 -6.12 -2.90 20.90
C PHE A 52 -6.76 -2.29 19.67
N VAL A 53 -6.41 -2.83 18.50
CA VAL A 53 -6.94 -2.39 17.20
C VAL A 53 -7.70 -3.54 16.58
N ASN A 54 -9.02 -3.41 16.46
CA ASN A 54 -9.90 -4.41 15.87
C ASN A 54 -10.21 -4.07 14.42
N PHE A 55 -10.01 -5.02 13.52
CA PHE A 55 -10.29 -4.90 12.10
C PHE A 55 -11.59 -5.59 11.70
N LYS A 56 -12.16 -5.15 10.58
CA LYS A 56 -13.28 -5.82 9.93
C LYS A 56 -12.88 -7.20 9.41
N HIS A 57 -11.69 -7.29 8.84
CA HIS A 57 -11.17 -8.50 8.18
C HIS A 57 -9.94 -9.04 8.91
N GLU A 58 -9.84 -10.36 9.00
CA GLU A 58 -8.73 -11.06 9.66
C GLU A 58 -7.39 -10.82 8.94
N GLU A 59 -7.39 -10.78 7.61
CA GLU A 59 -6.20 -10.54 6.78
C GLU A 59 -5.47 -9.22 7.10
N SER A 60 -6.18 -8.22 7.64
CA SER A 60 -5.61 -6.95 8.09
C SER A 60 -4.65 -7.10 9.27
N VAL A 61 -4.77 -8.18 10.06
CA VAL A 61 -3.96 -8.41 11.26
C VAL A 61 -2.50 -8.78 10.92
N PRO A 62 -2.21 -9.85 10.14
CA PRO A 62 -0.84 -10.14 9.74
C PRO A 62 -0.25 -9.04 8.86
N TYR A 63 -1.05 -8.39 8.01
CA TYR A 63 -0.58 -7.26 7.20
C TYR A 63 -0.21 -6.05 8.07
N GLY A 64 -1.08 -5.66 9.01
CA GLY A 64 -0.82 -4.54 9.92
C GLY A 64 0.38 -4.76 10.84
N MET A 65 0.61 -6.01 11.27
CA MET A 65 1.83 -6.40 11.95
C MET A 65 3.06 -6.13 11.08
N SER A 66 3.08 -6.63 9.85
CA SER A 66 4.22 -6.46 8.94
C SER A 66 4.47 -5.00 8.57
N LEU A 67 3.42 -4.21 8.42
CA LEU A 67 3.49 -2.84 7.92
C LEU A 67 3.89 -1.83 9.01
N LEU A 68 3.32 -1.96 10.21
CA LEU A 68 3.37 -0.90 11.23
C LEU A 68 4.25 -1.26 12.43
N ASN A 69 4.72 -2.50 12.56
CA ASN A 69 5.57 -2.86 13.69
C ASN A 69 6.94 -2.15 13.58
N GLY A 70 7.37 -1.51 14.66
CA GLY A 70 8.64 -0.78 14.71
C GLY A 70 8.61 0.66 14.18
N ILE A 71 7.53 1.11 13.52
CA ILE A 71 7.43 2.51 13.09
C ILE A 71 7.40 3.44 14.31
N LYS A 72 8.01 4.61 14.21
CA LYS A 72 8.06 5.57 15.31
C LYS A 72 6.83 6.45 15.33
N LEU A 73 6.02 6.35 16.39
CA LEU A 73 4.98 7.31 16.72
C LEU A 73 5.49 8.21 17.84
N PHE A 74 5.57 9.51 17.57
CA PHE A 74 6.16 10.49 18.50
C PHE A 74 7.59 10.14 18.97
N GLY A 75 8.37 9.47 18.11
CA GLY A 75 9.73 9.04 18.41
C GLY A 75 9.85 7.68 19.10
N ARG A 76 8.75 7.08 19.57
CA ARG A 76 8.74 5.73 20.15
C ARG A 76 8.34 4.67 19.11
N PRO A 77 9.13 3.60 18.92
CA PRO A 77 8.77 2.53 17.99
C PRO A 77 7.57 1.73 18.52
N LEU A 78 6.53 1.55 17.72
CA LEU A 78 5.40 0.70 18.08
C LEU A 78 5.85 -0.75 18.22
N LYS A 79 5.35 -1.43 19.27
CA LYS A 79 5.57 -2.88 19.48
C LYS A 79 4.26 -3.62 19.26
N ILE A 80 4.06 -4.16 18.07
CA ILE A 80 2.82 -4.81 17.69
C ILE A 80 2.93 -6.32 17.95
N GLN A 81 1.86 -6.91 18.49
CA GLN A 81 1.74 -8.35 18.74
C GLN A 81 0.34 -8.84 18.35
N TYR A 82 0.20 -10.11 18.00
CA TYR A 82 -1.13 -10.72 17.86
C TYR A 82 -1.85 -10.68 19.20
N ARG A 83 -3.16 -10.43 19.21
CA ARG A 83 -3.92 -10.44 20.46
C ARG A 83 -3.87 -11.83 21.09
N SER A 84 -3.69 -11.88 22.41
CA SER A 84 -3.74 -13.14 23.18
C SER A 84 -5.03 -13.91 22.89
N GLY A 85 -4.89 -15.22 22.67
CA GLY A 85 -6.01 -16.09 22.29
C GLY A 85 -6.34 -16.06 20.79
N SER A 86 -5.56 -15.36 19.97
CA SER A 86 -5.63 -15.48 18.50
C SER A 86 -4.94 -16.75 18.02
N LYS A 87 -5.47 -17.36 16.95
CA LYS A 87 -4.85 -18.47 16.22
C LYS A 87 -3.54 -18.10 15.53
N HIS A 88 -3.23 -16.81 15.37
CA HIS A 88 -1.97 -16.35 14.82
C HIS A 88 -0.79 -16.51 15.80
N ILE A 89 -1.06 -16.79 17.08
CA ILE A 89 -0.03 -17.16 18.05
C ILE A 89 0.20 -18.67 17.96
N PRO A 90 1.43 -19.14 17.66
CA PRO A 90 1.75 -20.57 17.70
C PRO A 90 1.49 -21.14 19.09
N GLN A 91 0.70 -22.22 19.19
CA GLN A 91 0.60 -22.99 20.43
C GLN A 91 1.79 -23.94 20.52
N ASP A 92 2.86 -23.52 21.21
CA ASP A 92 3.85 -24.49 21.66
C ASP A 92 3.22 -25.38 22.75
N GLY A 93 3.38 -26.68 22.56
CA GLY A 93 2.64 -27.73 23.23
C GLY A 93 2.80 -27.78 24.76
N ASN A 94 1.69 -28.14 25.38
CA ASN A 94 1.57 -28.71 26.71
C ASN A 94 2.69 -29.74 27.00
N ASN A 95 3.51 -29.48 28.03
CA ASN A 95 3.95 -30.54 28.95
C ASN A 95 4.41 -29.93 30.29
N SER A 96 3.61 -30.17 31.34
CA SER A 96 3.99 -29.99 32.74
C SER A 96 5.11 -30.95 33.13
N PRO A 97 6.10 -30.57 33.95
CA PRO A 97 6.89 -31.56 34.67
C PRO A 97 6.24 -31.84 36.03
N HIS A 98 5.64 -33.01 36.15
CA HIS A 98 5.42 -33.64 37.45
C HIS A 98 6.79 -33.93 38.09
N SER A 99 7.04 -33.34 39.25
CA SER A 99 8.16 -33.69 40.12
C SER A 99 7.86 -35.02 40.83
N ILE A 100 8.60 -36.07 40.48
CA ILE A 100 8.76 -37.26 41.34
C ILE A 100 10.23 -37.33 41.76
N HIS A 101 10.43 -37.23 43.07
CA HIS A 101 11.64 -37.56 43.79
C HIS A 101 12.08 -39.01 43.51
N THR A 102 13.39 -39.24 43.31
CA THR A 102 14.12 -40.35 43.96
C THR A 102 15.64 -40.19 43.82
N ASN A 103 16.31 -40.70 44.85
CA ASN A 103 17.69 -40.48 45.29
C ASN A 103 18.80 -41.07 44.38
N GLY A 104 19.90 -40.33 44.25
CA GLY A 104 21.17 -40.60 44.94
C GLY A 104 21.91 -41.95 44.81
N ASN A 105 23.13 -41.84 44.24
CA ASN A 105 24.38 -42.57 44.50
C ASN A 105 24.66 -43.98 43.90
N GLY A 106 25.80 -44.06 43.20
CA GLY A 106 26.58 -45.30 43.03
C GLY A 106 27.43 -45.39 41.74
N SER A 107 28.69 -44.94 41.76
CA SER A 107 29.78 -45.43 40.88
C SER A 107 30.19 -46.87 41.32
N PRO A 108 31.12 -47.64 40.66
CA PRO A 108 32.19 -47.26 39.71
C PRO A 108 32.58 -48.31 38.61
N THR A 109 33.71 -48.05 37.91
CA THR A 109 34.58 -48.96 37.10
C THR A 109 34.12 -49.30 35.67
N GLY A 110 34.94 -49.42 34.61
CA GLY A 110 36.39 -49.36 34.37
C GLY A 110 36.69 -49.91 32.95
N ALA A 111 37.85 -49.54 32.38
CA ALA A 111 38.60 -50.17 31.25
C ALA A 111 38.20 -49.90 29.76
N SER A 112 39.14 -49.31 29.01
CA SER A 112 39.38 -49.48 27.56
C SER A 112 40.20 -50.78 27.28
N PRO A 113 40.78 -51.09 26.08
CA PRO A 113 40.66 -50.58 24.69
C PRO A 113 40.67 -51.69 23.58
N ASN A 114 40.65 -51.25 22.31
CA ASN A 114 41.35 -51.80 21.11
C ASN A 114 40.74 -52.87 20.18
N GLY A 115 40.91 -52.62 18.87
CA GLY A 115 41.03 -53.64 17.79
C GLY A 115 40.15 -53.38 16.56
N SER A 116 40.58 -52.60 15.54
CA SER A 116 41.27 -53.02 14.30
C SER A 116 40.36 -53.79 13.30
N ARG A 117 40.30 -53.57 11.97
CA ARG A 117 40.93 -52.67 10.97
C ARG A 117 40.48 -53.16 9.55
N TYR A 118 40.63 -52.32 8.51
CA TYR A 118 40.67 -52.58 7.04
C TYR A 118 39.35 -52.90 6.28
N ASP A 119 39.04 -52.37 5.07
CA ASP A 119 39.65 -51.31 4.23
C ASP A 119 38.70 -50.88 3.08
N ARG A 120 39.03 -49.74 2.45
CA ARG A 120 38.80 -49.30 1.05
C ARG A 120 37.46 -48.76 0.50
N ASN A 121 37.58 -47.47 0.11
CA ASN A 121 37.34 -46.84 -1.20
C ASN A 121 35.91 -46.71 -1.77
N GLY A 122 35.45 -45.46 -1.81
CA GLY A 122 34.47 -44.94 -2.76
C GLY A 122 34.69 -43.44 -2.94
N ASP A 123 34.95 -43.03 -4.17
CA ASP A 123 35.54 -41.75 -4.58
C ASP A 123 34.69 -40.50 -4.31
N TYR A 124 35.35 -39.47 -3.74
CA TYR A 124 34.86 -38.09 -3.66
C TYR A 124 35.14 -37.35 -4.98
N ILE A 125 34.09 -37.09 -5.76
CA ILE A 125 34.10 -36.09 -6.83
C ILE A 125 33.85 -34.70 -6.22
N LYS A 126 34.78 -33.78 -6.49
CA LYS A 126 34.76 -32.36 -6.12
C LYS A 126 33.53 -31.65 -6.68
N SER A 127 32.77 -30.96 -5.83
CA SER A 127 31.87 -29.87 -6.24
C SER A 127 32.60 -28.52 -6.13
N PRO A 128 32.43 -27.58 -7.08
CA PRO A 128 33.23 -26.36 -7.16
C PRO A 128 32.81 -25.30 -6.14
N GLY A 129 33.78 -24.47 -5.75
CA GLY A 129 33.62 -23.36 -4.82
C GLY A 129 32.60 -22.32 -5.29
N HIS A 130 31.72 -21.92 -4.38
CA HIS A 130 30.81 -20.82 -4.56
C HIS A 130 31.54 -19.52 -4.18
N SER A 131 32.03 -18.80 -5.19
CA SER A 131 32.36 -17.38 -5.06
C SER A 131 31.09 -16.60 -4.76
N PRO A 132 31.09 -15.65 -3.80
CA PRO A 132 29.91 -14.87 -3.49
C PRO A 132 29.54 -14.02 -4.70
N VAL A 133 28.34 -14.27 -5.23
CA VAL A 133 27.74 -13.47 -6.30
C VAL A 133 27.65 -12.04 -5.79
N GLN A 134 28.31 -11.13 -6.51
CA GLN A 134 28.17 -9.69 -6.32
C GLN A 134 26.67 -9.37 -6.29
N ASN A 135 26.22 -8.77 -5.19
CA ASN A 135 24.91 -8.14 -5.09
C ASN A 135 24.85 -7.05 -6.16
N LEU A 136 24.41 -7.43 -7.36
CA LEU A 136 23.87 -6.51 -8.32
C LEU A 136 22.55 -6.04 -7.71
N GLN A 137 22.65 -4.93 -6.97
CA GLN A 137 21.52 -4.16 -6.50
C GLN A 137 20.73 -3.71 -7.73
N ARG A 138 19.83 -4.56 -8.22
CA ARG A 138 18.72 -4.12 -9.05
C ARG A 138 17.89 -3.22 -8.17
N SER A 139 18.10 -1.92 -8.34
CA SER A 139 17.10 -0.91 -8.03
C SER A 139 15.86 -1.27 -8.85
N PHE A 140 14.99 -2.10 -8.29
CA PHE A 140 13.61 -2.15 -8.72
C PHE A 140 13.02 -0.81 -8.29
N SER A 141 12.90 0.12 -9.23
CA SER A 141 11.92 1.19 -9.15
C SER A 141 10.57 0.50 -9.01
N SER A 142 10.04 0.42 -7.79
CA SER A 142 8.67 0.00 -7.57
C SER A 142 7.77 0.96 -8.36
N PRO A 143 6.79 0.47 -9.13
CA PRO A 143 5.77 1.33 -9.71
C PRO A 143 4.92 1.88 -8.55
N ASP A 144 5.32 3.04 -8.02
CA ASP A 144 4.71 3.61 -6.82
C ASP A 144 3.39 4.34 -7.12
N ASN A 145 3.00 4.52 -8.38
CA ASN A 145 1.79 5.26 -8.74
C ASN A 145 0.98 4.57 -9.83
N LEU A 146 -0.34 4.49 -9.65
CA LEU A 146 -1.23 3.83 -10.60
C LEU A 146 -2.43 4.72 -10.90
N GLN A 147 -2.50 5.23 -12.12
CA GLN A 147 -3.51 6.22 -12.52
C GLN A 147 -4.69 5.58 -13.24
N ARG A 148 -5.91 5.90 -12.80
CA ARG A 148 -7.15 5.33 -13.34
C ARG A 148 -8.30 6.32 -13.28
N GLN A 149 -9.23 6.13 -14.20
CA GLN A 149 -10.49 6.85 -14.25
C GLN A 149 -11.59 5.85 -14.59
N ALA A 150 -12.65 5.87 -13.78
CA ALA A 150 -13.92 5.25 -14.14
C ALA A 150 -14.88 6.37 -14.58
N VAL A 151 -15.73 6.07 -15.55
CA VAL A 151 -16.85 6.93 -15.95
C VAL A 151 -18.13 6.19 -15.59
N MET A 152 -19.03 6.90 -14.91
CA MET A 152 -20.28 6.38 -14.36
C MET A 152 -21.49 7.06 -15.02
N THR A 153 -22.66 6.43 -14.88
CA THR A 153 -23.94 6.98 -15.33
C THR A 153 -24.45 8.15 -14.47
N GLY A 154 -23.82 8.37 -13.32
CA GLY A 154 -24.12 9.39 -12.34
C GLY A 154 -23.29 9.21 -11.06
N LEU A 155 -23.73 9.81 -9.95
CA LEU A 155 -22.99 9.85 -8.68
C LEU A 155 -23.70 9.14 -7.51
N ASP A 156 -24.91 8.61 -7.74
CA ASP A 156 -25.68 7.84 -6.77
C ASP A 156 -25.23 6.37 -6.80
N ILE A 157 -24.42 5.99 -5.81
CA ILE A 157 -23.84 4.63 -5.71
C ILE A 157 -24.89 3.51 -5.65
N GLU A 158 -26.15 3.81 -5.28
CA GLU A 158 -27.22 2.82 -5.20
C GLU A 158 -27.98 2.63 -6.52
N LYS A 159 -27.79 3.52 -7.49
CA LYS A 159 -28.53 3.50 -8.77
C LYS A 159 -27.62 3.49 -9.98
N ASP A 160 -26.53 4.25 -9.92
CA ASP A 160 -25.63 4.47 -11.02
C ASP A 160 -24.64 3.31 -11.17
N HIS A 161 -24.14 3.15 -12.39
CA HIS A 161 -23.26 2.04 -12.76
C HIS A 161 -22.06 2.54 -13.57
N ILE A 162 -20.99 1.74 -13.60
CA ILE A 162 -19.79 2.00 -14.39
C ILE A 162 -20.09 1.72 -15.87
N ILE A 163 -19.74 2.66 -16.77
CA ILE A 163 -19.98 2.57 -18.22
C ILE A 163 -18.70 2.63 -19.06
N GLU A 164 -17.64 3.25 -18.57
CA GLU A 164 -16.32 3.22 -19.19
C GLU A 164 -15.26 3.15 -18.10
N MET A 165 -14.17 2.45 -18.36
CA MET A 165 -13.01 2.43 -17.48
C MET A 165 -11.74 2.34 -18.30
N ALA A 166 -10.70 3.06 -17.87
CA ALA A 166 -9.36 2.96 -18.41
C ALA A 166 -8.33 2.87 -17.28
N CYS A 167 -7.16 2.33 -17.58
CA CYS A 167 -6.08 2.14 -16.61
C CYS A 167 -4.71 2.39 -17.22
N LEU A 168 -3.86 3.17 -16.54
CA LEU A 168 -2.45 3.37 -16.87
C LEU A 168 -1.58 3.08 -15.66
N ILE A 169 -0.46 2.37 -15.85
CA ILE A 169 0.58 2.20 -14.80
C ILE A 169 1.64 3.29 -14.99
N THR A 170 2.02 3.95 -13.89
CA THR A 170 3.14 4.89 -13.87
C THR A 170 4.19 4.45 -12.85
N ASP A 171 5.39 5.02 -12.91
CA ASP A 171 6.35 4.95 -11.81
C ASP A 171 6.13 6.07 -10.77
N SER A 172 7.03 6.15 -9.78
CA SER A 172 7.04 7.22 -8.77
C SER A 172 7.18 8.62 -9.35
N ASP A 173 7.73 8.74 -10.56
CA ASP A 173 8.03 9.99 -11.24
C ASP A 173 6.93 10.45 -12.20
N LEU A 174 5.87 9.64 -12.32
CA LEU A 174 4.70 9.83 -13.19
C LEU A 174 4.99 9.52 -14.67
N ASP A 175 6.05 8.76 -14.95
CA ASP A 175 6.31 8.24 -16.28
C ASP A 175 5.43 7.02 -16.54
N ILE A 176 4.76 6.98 -17.69
CA ILE A 176 3.85 5.88 -18.05
C ILE A 176 4.67 4.64 -18.41
N LEU A 177 4.46 3.56 -17.65
CA LEU A 177 5.14 2.28 -17.84
C LEU A 177 4.33 1.31 -18.71
N ALA A 178 3.00 1.35 -18.59
CA ALA A 178 2.12 0.46 -19.31
C ALA A 178 0.72 1.07 -19.50
N GLU A 179 0.14 0.82 -20.68
CA GLU A 179 -1.25 1.14 -21.01
C GLU A 179 -2.11 -0.11 -20.87
N GLY A 180 -3.11 -0.04 -20.00
CA GLY A 180 -4.04 -1.12 -19.75
C GLY A 180 -5.27 -1.08 -20.66
N PRO A 181 -6.27 -1.93 -20.38
CA PRO A 181 -7.53 -1.91 -21.11
C PRO A 181 -8.21 -0.54 -21.05
N ASN A 182 -8.94 -0.19 -22.10
CA ASN A 182 -9.87 0.94 -22.16
C ASN A 182 -11.21 0.38 -22.64
N LEU A 183 -12.09 0.04 -21.69
CA LEU A 183 -13.27 -0.78 -21.94
C LEU A 183 -14.54 0.01 -21.69
N ILE A 184 -15.50 -0.19 -22.58
CA ILE A 184 -16.87 0.31 -22.46
C ILE A 184 -17.74 -0.85 -21.98
N ILE A 185 -18.45 -0.67 -20.88
CA ILE A 185 -19.17 -1.73 -20.17
C ILE A 185 -20.65 -1.64 -20.53
N LYS A 186 -21.23 -2.74 -21.01
CA LYS A 186 -22.65 -2.81 -21.36
C LYS A 186 -23.53 -2.54 -20.14
N GLN A 187 -24.52 -1.67 -20.31
CA GLN A 187 -25.60 -1.43 -19.35
C GLN A 187 -26.97 -1.58 -20.03
N PRO A 188 -28.05 -1.84 -19.25
CA PRO A 188 -29.42 -1.86 -19.75
C PRO A 188 -29.84 -0.48 -20.27
N ASP A 189 -30.69 -0.46 -21.30
CA ASP A 189 -31.17 0.77 -21.91
C ASP A 189 -32.03 1.58 -20.93
N GLU A 190 -32.79 0.92 -20.04
CA GLU A 190 -33.59 1.58 -19.01
C GLU A 190 -32.72 2.40 -18.06
N LEU A 191 -31.49 1.96 -17.79
CA LEU A 191 -30.55 2.68 -16.94
C LEU A 191 -29.98 3.91 -17.67
N LEU A 192 -29.63 3.76 -18.96
CA LEU A 192 -29.12 4.86 -19.78
C LEU A 192 -30.19 5.94 -19.98
N ASP A 193 -31.43 5.52 -20.22
CA ASP A 193 -32.58 6.40 -20.40
C ASP A 193 -33.01 7.03 -19.06
N GLY A 194 -32.64 6.42 -17.94
CA GLY A 194 -32.84 6.94 -16.58
C GLY A 194 -31.77 7.93 -16.10
N MET A 195 -30.69 8.16 -16.86
CA MET A 195 -29.65 9.12 -16.50
C MET A 195 -30.16 10.56 -16.40
N SER A 196 -29.46 11.39 -15.62
CA SER A 196 -29.73 12.84 -15.57
C SER A 196 -29.48 13.51 -16.92
N ASP A 197 -30.13 14.67 -17.15
CA ASP A 197 -30.00 15.41 -18.41
C ASP A 197 -28.55 15.76 -18.75
N TRP A 198 -27.77 16.14 -17.73
CA TRP A 198 -26.34 16.41 -17.88
C TRP A 198 -25.58 15.18 -18.39
N CYS A 199 -25.82 13.99 -17.82
CA CYS A 199 -25.16 12.76 -18.24
C CYS A 199 -25.59 12.33 -19.64
N LYS A 200 -26.89 12.45 -19.97
CA LYS A 200 -27.41 12.16 -21.31
C LYS A 200 -26.76 13.04 -22.38
N GLU A 201 -26.64 14.33 -22.09
CA GLU A 201 -26.02 15.28 -23.02
C GLU A 201 -24.52 15.00 -23.21
N HIS A 202 -23.77 14.86 -22.10
CA HIS A 202 -22.32 14.69 -22.16
C HIS A 202 -21.93 13.35 -22.79
N HIS A 203 -22.53 12.25 -22.33
CA HIS A 203 -22.26 10.91 -22.87
C HIS A 203 -22.81 10.72 -24.28
N GLY A 204 -23.88 11.45 -24.63
CA GLY A 204 -24.40 11.49 -26.00
C GLY A 204 -23.42 12.19 -26.96
N LYS A 205 -22.93 13.37 -26.59
CA LYS A 205 -21.97 14.15 -27.42
C LYS A 205 -20.63 13.45 -27.60
N SER A 206 -20.15 12.71 -26.59
CA SER A 206 -18.91 11.94 -26.68
C SER A 206 -19.04 10.63 -27.47
N GLY A 207 -20.28 10.22 -27.82
CA GLY A 207 -20.59 8.93 -28.44
C GLY A 207 -20.60 7.76 -27.45
N LEU A 208 -20.33 8.00 -26.16
CA LEU A 208 -20.24 6.96 -25.14
C LEU A 208 -21.58 6.22 -24.94
N THR A 209 -22.71 6.92 -24.92
CA THR A 209 -24.02 6.27 -24.73
C THR A 209 -24.30 5.22 -25.81
N GLN A 210 -23.98 5.52 -27.07
CA GLN A 210 -24.16 4.57 -28.17
C GLN A 210 -23.19 3.40 -28.06
N ALA A 211 -21.94 3.68 -27.72
CA ALA A 211 -20.93 2.64 -27.52
C ALA A 211 -21.27 1.71 -26.34
N VAL A 212 -21.91 2.21 -25.28
CA VAL A 212 -22.42 1.38 -24.17
C VAL A 212 -23.55 0.47 -24.65
N ARG A 213 -24.46 0.97 -25.49
CA ARG A 213 -25.53 0.14 -26.07
C ARG A 213 -24.96 -0.98 -26.96
N GLU A 214 -23.90 -0.70 -27.70
CA GLU A 214 -23.26 -1.66 -28.61
C GLU A 214 -22.27 -2.61 -27.92
N SER A 215 -21.81 -2.26 -26.72
CA SER A 215 -20.85 -3.08 -25.98
C SER A 215 -21.39 -4.47 -25.66
N LYS A 216 -20.49 -5.45 -25.68
CA LYS A 216 -20.74 -6.83 -25.26
C LYS A 216 -19.97 -7.19 -23.99
N ILE A 217 -19.24 -6.24 -23.42
CA ILE A 217 -18.38 -6.45 -22.26
C ILE A 217 -19.23 -6.30 -21.00
N THR A 218 -19.32 -7.38 -20.22
CA THR A 218 -19.98 -7.33 -18.91
C THR A 218 -19.06 -6.71 -17.87
N LEU A 219 -19.64 -6.25 -16.76
CA LEU A 219 -18.88 -5.73 -15.63
C LEU A 219 -17.85 -6.73 -15.10
N GLN A 220 -18.20 -8.02 -15.02
CA GLN A 220 -17.31 -9.08 -14.53
C GLN A 220 -16.15 -9.35 -15.50
N GLN A 221 -16.40 -9.29 -16.81
CA GLN A 221 -15.34 -9.40 -17.82
C GLN A 221 -14.37 -8.22 -17.72
N ALA A 222 -14.90 -7.00 -17.62
CA ALA A 222 -14.07 -5.81 -17.41
C ALA A 222 -13.24 -5.93 -16.13
N GLU A 223 -13.83 -6.30 -14.99
CA GLU A 223 -13.10 -6.50 -13.73
C GLU A 223 -11.95 -7.50 -13.91
N TYR A 224 -12.20 -8.63 -14.58
CA TYR A 224 -11.18 -9.65 -14.83
C TYR A 224 -10.03 -9.12 -15.70
N GLU A 225 -10.33 -8.41 -16.78
CA GLU A 225 -9.32 -7.84 -17.67
C GLU A 225 -8.45 -6.81 -16.95
N PHE A 226 -9.06 -5.91 -16.20
CA PHE A 226 -8.34 -4.92 -15.39
C PHE A 226 -7.51 -5.57 -14.28
N LEU A 227 -8.06 -6.56 -13.56
CA LEU A 227 -7.35 -7.28 -12.51
C LEU A 227 -6.16 -8.07 -13.07
N SER A 228 -6.35 -8.75 -14.20
CA SER A 228 -5.30 -9.50 -14.89
C SER A 228 -4.16 -8.58 -15.32
N PHE A 229 -4.49 -7.42 -15.88
CA PHE A 229 -3.50 -6.41 -16.27
C PHE A 229 -2.70 -5.91 -15.07
N ILE A 230 -3.35 -5.50 -13.97
CA ILE A 230 -2.63 -4.89 -12.84
C ILE A 230 -1.76 -5.91 -12.09
N ARG A 231 -2.17 -7.19 -12.05
CA ARG A 231 -1.37 -8.28 -11.44
C ARG A 231 -0.02 -8.49 -12.13
N GLN A 232 0.09 -8.16 -13.41
CA GLN A 232 1.34 -8.27 -14.16
C GLN A 232 2.29 -7.10 -13.87
N HIS A 233 1.79 -5.98 -13.34
CA HIS A 233 2.54 -4.73 -13.23
C HIS A 233 2.75 -4.29 -11.78
N THR A 234 1.90 -4.69 -10.83
CA THR A 234 1.98 -4.22 -9.45
C THR A 234 1.89 -5.35 -8.42
N PRO A 235 2.63 -5.23 -7.30
CA PRO A 235 2.48 -6.16 -6.19
C PRO A 235 1.11 -5.96 -5.50
N PRO A 236 0.49 -7.05 -5.02
CA PRO A 236 -0.82 -6.98 -4.38
C PRO A 236 -0.77 -6.17 -3.08
N GLY A 237 -1.71 -5.24 -2.94
CA GLY A 237 -1.94 -4.44 -1.73
C GLY A 237 -1.02 -3.24 -1.55
N VAL A 238 -0.11 -2.96 -2.48
CA VAL A 238 0.93 -1.93 -2.32
C VAL A 238 0.62 -0.63 -3.05
N CYS A 239 0.20 -0.71 -4.31
CA CYS A 239 0.03 0.48 -5.15
C CYS A 239 -1.32 1.16 -4.90
N PRO A 240 -1.36 2.49 -4.61
CA PRO A 240 -2.60 3.22 -4.43
C PRO A 240 -3.30 3.50 -5.77
N LEU A 241 -4.59 3.77 -5.70
CA LEU A 241 -5.36 4.31 -6.83
C LEU A 241 -5.08 5.81 -6.98
N ALA A 242 -4.80 6.29 -8.20
CA ALA A 242 -4.51 7.69 -8.47
C ALA A 242 -5.39 8.27 -9.58
N GLY A 243 -5.72 9.56 -9.50
CA GLY A 243 -6.56 10.25 -10.47
C GLY A 243 -7.14 11.54 -9.90
N ASN A 244 -7.94 12.27 -10.68
CA ASN A 244 -8.66 13.44 -10.18
C ASN A 244 -9.95 13.02 -9.48
N SER A 245 -10.15 13.48 -8.23
CA SER A 245 -11.36 13.18 -7.45
C SER A 245 -11.63 11.68 -7.36
N VAL A 246 -10.54 10.89 -7.35
CA VAL A 246 -10.54 9.44 -7.56
C VAL A 246 -11.20 8.68 -6.40
N HIS A 247 -11.47 9.37 -5.27
CA HIS A 247 -12.35 8.86 -4.22
C HIS A 247 -13.76 8.51 -4.73
N ALA A 248 -14.25 9.23 -5.75
CA ALA A 248 -15.54 8.94 -6.38
C ALA A 248 -15.47 7.62 -7.15
N ASP A 249 -14.43 7.44 -7.96
CA ASP A 249 -14.18 6.19 -8.69
C ASP A 249 -14.00 5.02 -7.73
N LYS A 250 -13.20 5.22 -6.67
CA LYS A 250 -12.97 4.22 -5.63
C LYS A 250 -14.27 3.72 -5.01
N LYS A 251 -15.22 4.63 -4.74
CA LYS A 251 -16.53 4.28 -4.17
C LYS A 251 -17.29 3.28 -5.05
N PHE A 252 -17.27 3.47 -6.37
CA PHE A 252 -17.88 2.54 -7.31
C PHE A 252 -17.08 1.25 -7.43
N LEU A 253 -15.75 1.33 -7.55
CA LEU A 253 -14.88 0.17 -7.66
C LEU A 253 -14.95 -0.74 -6.42
N ASP A 254 -15.05 -0.18 -5.21
CA ASP A 254 -15.20 -0.96 -3.97
C ASP A 254 -16.51 -1.79 -3.98
N LYS A 255 -17.57 -1.30 -4.62
CA LYS A 255 -18.88 -1.98 -4.72
C LYS A 255 -18.96 -2.94 -5.91
N TYR A 256 -18.52 -2.49 -7.08
CA TYR A 256 -18.76 -3.15 -8.37
C TYR A 256 -17.57 -3.96 -8.89
N MET A 257 -16.34 -3.66 -8.43
CA MET A 257 -15.12 -4.39 -8.79
C MET A 257 -14.25 -4.71 -7.55
N PRO A 258 -14.79 -5.47 -6.57
CA PRO A 258 -14.12 -5.69 -5.30
C PRO A 258 -12.84 -6.53 -5.40
N GLN A 259 -12.72 -7.45 -6.36
CA GLN A 259 -11.48 -8.22 -6.55
C GLN A 259 -10.36 -7.35 -7.09
N PHE A 260 -10.71 -6.43 -7.99
CA PHE A 260 -9.79 -5.41 -8.47
C PHE A 260 -9.28 -4.53 -7.32
N MET A 261 -10.18 -4.03 -6.48
CA MET A 261 -9.81 -3.18 -5.34
C MET A 261 -8.99 -3.89 -4.27
N ARG A 262 -9.19 -5.20 -4.06
CA ARG A 262 -8.36 -6.01 -3.13
C ARG A 262 -6.89 -6.10 -3.54
N HIS A 263 -6.59 -5.97 -4.83
CA HIS A 263 -5.21 -5.95 -5.31
C HIS A 263 -4.51 -4.61 -5.02
N LEU A 264 -5.26 -3.58 -4.66
CA LEU A 264 -4.75 -2.22 -4.50
C LEU A 264 -4.63 -1.83 -3.04
N HIS A 265 -3.75 -0.87 -2.79
CA HIS A 265 -3.69 -0.23 -1.50
C HIS A 265 -4.96 0.61 -1.28
N TYR A 266 -5.42 0.70 -0.03
CA TYR A 266 -6.66 1.39 0.30
C TYR A 266 -6.53 2.94 0.21
N ARG A 267 -5.30 3.48 0.30
CA ARG A 267 -4.99 4.90 0.05
C ARG A 267 -5.23 5.26 -1.41
N ILE A 268 -5.42 6.56 -1.63
CA ILE A 268 -5.50 7.17 -2.94
C ILE A 268 -4.48 8.31 -3.10
N ILE A 269 -4.10 8.58 -4.34
CA ILE A 269 -3.39 9.79 -4.74
C ILE A 269 -4.37 10.64 -5.53
N ASP A 270 -4.98 11.60 -4.83
CA ASP A 270 -6.01 12.45 -5.42
C ASP A 270 -5.40 13.76 -5.93
N VAL A 271 -5.32 13.89 -7.26
CA VAL A 271 -4.80 15.09 -7.94
C VAL A 271 -5.66 16.32 -7.60
N SER A 272 -6.97 16.14 -7.39
CA SER A 272 -7.88 17.23 -7.03
C SER A 272 -7.60 17.78 -5.63
N THR A 273 -7.05 16.97 -4.71
CA THR A 273 -6.57 17.46 -3.41
C THR A 273 -5.43 18.47 -3.62
N VAL A 274 -4.43 18.11 -4.43
CA VAL A 274 -3.28 18.98 -4.73
C VAL A 274 -3.72 20.25 -5.46
N LYS A 275 -4.65 20.12 -6.41
CA LYS A 275 -5.29 21.25 -7.11
C LYS A 275 -5.93 22.25 -6.14
N GLU A 276 -6.72 21.77 -5.19
CA GLU A 276 -7.39 22.63 -4.21
C GLU A 276 -6.40 23.31 -3.24
N LEU A 277 -5.30 22.65 -2.90
CA LEU A 277 -4.20 23.26 -2.15
C LEU A 277 -3.48 24.33 -2.98
N CYS A 278 -3.15 24.03 -4.24
CA CYS A 278 -2.54 24.95 -5.19
C CYS A 278 -3.38 26.23 -5.32
N ARG A 279 -4.68 26.08 -5.57
CA ARG A 279 -5.62 27.20 -5.70
C ARG A 279 -5.64 28.15 -4.50
N ARG A 280 -5.41 27.64 -3.28
CA ARG A 280 -5.44 28.43 -2.04
C ARG A 280 -4.09 28.98 -1.64
N TRP A 281 -3.02 28.22 -1.85
CA TRP A 281 -1.70 28.53 -1.33
C TRP A 281 -0.76 29.13 -2.39
N ASN A 282 -1.02 28.87 -3.67
CA ASN A 282 -0.21 29.26 -4.82
C ASN A 282 -1.15 29.70 -5.98
N PRO A 283 -1.97 30.75 -5.80
CA PRO A 283 -3.00 31.13 -6.76
C PRO A 283 -2.44 31.59 -8.12
N ASP A 284 -1.23 32.16 -8.14
CA ASP A 284 -0.57 32.59 -9.36
C ASP A 284 -0.14 31.37 -10.20
N GLU A 285 0.47 30.36 -9.57
CA GLU A 285 0.82 29.09 -10.19
C GLU A 285 -0.44 28.32 -10.63
N TYR A 286 -1.51 28.34 -9.82
CA TYR A 286 -2.78 27.73 -10.20
C TYR A 286 -3.34 28.32 -11.52
N GLY A 287 -3.18 29.62 -11.75
CA GLY A 287 -3.57 30.28 -13.00
C GLY A 287 -2.83 29.78 -14.24
N LEU A 288 -1.67 29.15 -14.06
CA LEU A 288 -0.84 28.59 -15.13
C LEU A 288 -1.08 27.10 -15.37
N ALA A 289 -1.91 26.44 -14.55
CA ALA A 289 -2.19 25.02 -14.68
C ALA A 289 -2.78 24.69 -16.07
N PRO A 290 -2.40 23.56 -16.68
CA PRO A 290 -2.89 23.18 -17.99
C PRO A 290 -4.42 23.05 -17.98
N LYS A 291 -5.06 23.67 -18.98
CA LYS A 291 -6.51 23.54 -19.17
C LYS A 291 -6.83 22.16 -19.75
N LYS A 292 -7.80 21.48 -19.13
CA LYS A 292 -8.34 20.21 -19.62
C LYS A 292 -9.13 20.44 -20.91
N ALA A 293 -8.95 19.56 -21.88
CA ALA A 293 -9.82 19.48 -23.05
C ALA A 293 -11.21 18.94 -22.68
N ALA A 294 -11.31 18.20 -21.55
CA ALA A 294 -12.55 17.65 -21.01
C ALA A 294 -13.30 16.83 -22.08
N SER A 295 -12.61 15.88 -22.73
CA SER A 295 -13.24 15.01 -23.73
C SER A 295 -14.25 14.02 -23.12
N HIS A 296 -14.25 13.88 -21.79
CA HIS A 296 -15.11 12.96 -21.04
C HIS A 296 -14.95 11.51 -21.49
N ARG A 297 -13.73 11.14 -21.87
CA ARG A 297 -13.32 9.78 -22.22
C ARG A 297 -12.26 9.34 -21.23
N ALA A 298 -12.46 8.17 -20.63
CA ALA A 298 -11.70 7.73 -19.46
C ALA A 298 -10.17 7.81 -19.65
N LEU A 299 -9.66 7.33 -20.79
CA LEU A 299 -8.21 7.28 -21.04
C LEU A 299 -7.58 8.66 -21.21
N ASP A 300 -8.27 9.58 -21.89
CA ASP A 300 -7.78 10.95 -22.08
C ASP A 300 -7.78 11.71 -20.75
N ASP A 301 -8.84 11.55 -19.96
CA ASP A 301 -8.96 12.16 -18.63
C ASP A 301 -7.84 11.70 -17.69
N ILE A 302 -7.39 10.43 -17.78
CA ILE A 302 -6.22 9.94 -17.03
C ILE A 302 -4.95 10.68 -17.49
N ARG A 303 -4.70 10.78 -18.80
CA ARG A 303 -3.50 11.46 -19.31
C ARG A 303 -3.48 12.94 -18.92
N GLU A 304 -4.63 13.60 -18.89
CA GLU A 304 -4.76 14.96 -18.38
C GLU A 304 -4.49 15.05 -16.87
N SER A 305 -4.95 14.06 -16.09
CA SER A 305 -4.69 13.96 -14.65
C SER A 305 -3.19 13.79 -14.35
N ILE A 306 -2.48 12.97 -15.14
CA ILE A 306 -1.01 12.80 -15.07
C ILE A 306 -0.33 14.15 -15.27
N LYS A 307 -0.65 14.84 -16.38
CA LYS A 307 -0.05 16.13 -16.74
C LYS A 307 -0.32 17.20 -15.70
N GLU A 308 -1.53 17.22 -15.14
CA GLU A 308 -1.90 18.14 -14.05
C GLU A 308 -1.06 17.88 -12.79
N LEU A 309 -0.88 16.63 -12.39
CA LEU A 309 -0.05 16.30 -11.22
C LEU A 309 1.44 16.58 -11.45
N GLN A 310 1.95 16.30 -12.66
CA GLN A 310 3.31 16.67 -13.07
C GLN A 310 3.51 18.20 -12.96
N PHE A 311 2.56 18.98 -13.46
CA PHE A 311 2.58 20.44 -13.33
C PHE A 311 2.69 20.87 -11.85
N TYR A 312 1.87 20.31 -10.96
CA TYR A 312 1.97 20.66 -9.54
C TYR A 312 3.32 20.26 -8.94
N ARG A 313 3.81 19.06 -9.25
CA ARG A 313 5.13 18.57 -8.80
C ARG A 313 6.25 19.55 -9.15
N GLU A 314 6.22 20.13 -10.34
CA GLU A 314 7.26 21.04 -10.84
C GLU A 314 7.16 22.46 -10.26
N ASN A 315 5.96 22.93 -9.98
CA ASN A 315 5.70 24.35 -9.68
C ASN A 315 5.48 24.64 -8.19
N ILE A 316 4.83 23.76 -7.42
CA ILE A 316 4.46 24.06 -6.03
C ILE A 316 5.12 23.17 -4.98
N PHE A 317 5.76 22.07 -5.39
CA PHE A 317 6.53 21.23 -4.47
C PHE A 317 7.99 21.68 -4.43
N LYS A 318 8.62 21.46 -3.27
CA LYS A 318 10.04 21.79 -3.07
C LYS A 318 10.89 21.01 -4.09
N LYS A 319 11.69 21.74 -4.87
CA LYS A 319 12.68 21.12 -5.77
C LYS A 319 13.70 20.34 -4.95
N ASN A 320 13.89 19.06 -5.28
CA ASN A 320 14.95 18.24 -4.69
C ASN A 320 16.31 18.79 -5.14
N THR A 321 16.96 19.56 -4.26
CA THR A 321 18.30 20.14 -4.48
C THR A 321 19.43 19.18 -4.10
N ASP A 322 19.10 17.97 -3.61
CA ASP A 322 20.07 17.05 -3.01
C ASP A 322 21.05 16.42 -4.02
N GLY A 323 20.70 16.35 -5.31
CA GLY A 323 21.63 15.93 -6.35
C GLY A 323 22.67 17.00 -6.74
N LYS A 324 22.30 18.29 -6.65
CA LYS A 324 23.21 19.41 -6.96
C LYS A 324 24.09 19.81 -5.76
N LYS A 325 23.55 19.79 -4.54
CA LYS A 325 24.34 20.06 -3.32
C LYS A 325 25.42 19.01 -3.07
N ARG A 326 25.16 17.72 -3.32
CA ARG A 326 26.19 16.67 -3.22
C ARG A 326 27.34 16.88 -4.20
N LYS A 327 27.06 17.22 -5.47
CA LYS A 327 28.11 17.53 -6.46
C LYS A 327 28.89 18.81 -6.17
N LEU A 328 28.27 19.82 -5.54
CA LEU A 328 28.96 21.05 -5.13
C LEU A 328 29.83 20.85 -3.88
N LEU A 329 29.44 19.95 -2.98
CA LEU A 329 30.25 19.57 -1.81
C LEU A 329 31.40 18.63 -2.16
N GLU A 330 31.25 17.77 -3.18
CA GLU A 330 32.33 16.90 -3.68
C GLU A 330 33.36 17.63 -4.56
N ASN A 331 32.97 18.74 -5.20
CA ASN A 331 33.86 19.53 -6.07
C ASN A 331 34.42 20.81 -5.41
N GLY A 332 34.17 21.03 -4.12
CA GLY A 332 34.72 22.15 -3.36
C GLY A 332 36.12 21.83 -2.82
N GLU A 333 37.13 22.48 -3.38
CA GLU A 333 38.54 22.39 -2.95
C GLU A 333 38.74 22.55 -1.44
N PRO A 334 39.77 21.91 -0.84
CA PRO A 334 40.04 22.04 0.58
C PRO A 334 40.45 23.48 0.91
N VAL A 335 39.69 24.13 1.79
CA VAL A 335 40.06 25.40 2.41
C VAL A 335 41.39 25.20 3.13
N LYS A 336 42.47 25.82 2.62
CA LYS A 336 43.76 25.89 3.32
C LYS A 336 43.63 26.77 4.57
N PRO A 337 44.26 26.38 5.69
CA PRO A 337 44.29 27.22 6.87
C PRO A 337 45.36 28.32 6.73
N ASP A 338 45.00 29.48 7.29
CA ASP A 338 45.82 30.57 7.80
C ASP A 338 46.59 31.50 6.85
N SER A 339 46.21 32.77 6.93
CA SER A 339 47.18 33.83 7.19
C SER A 339 46.59 34.81 8.21
N VAL A 340 47.02 34.64 9.45
CA VAL A 340 46.97 35.67 10.49
C VAL A 340 47.78 36.85 10.00
N THR A 341 47.16 38.03 9.87
CA THR A 341 47.91 39.29 9.75
C THR A 341 47.64 40.11 11.00
N ASN A 342 48.67 40.17 11.84
CA ASN A 342 48.84 41.23 12.82
C ASN A 342 48.90 42.58 12.11
N ILE A 343 48.08 43.53 12.53
CA ILE A 343 48.40 44.87 13.09
C ILE A 343 47.07 45.61 13.29
#